data_AF-A0A0F9ASJ4-F1
#
_entry.id   AF-A0A0F9ASJ4-F1
#
_cell.length_a   1.000
_cell.length_b   1.000
_cell.length_c   1.000
_cell.angle_alpha   90.00
_cell.angle_beta   90.00
_cell.angle_gamma   90.00
#
_symmetry.space_group_name_H-M   'P 1'
#
loop_
_entity.id
_entity.type
_entity.pdbx_description
1 polymer ?
#
loop_
_entity_poly.entity_id
_entity_poly.type
_entity_poly.pdbx_seq_one_letter_code
_entity_poly.pdbx_strand_id
1 'polypeptide(L)'
;MKLNRGSQRVDFLFEQKLEKFKKFKLISKLLFLIVVRCIYITLNNKEIFIPDFQRHYIKNGLIVETIQLFQKIIYNYYESFKREFPFRKNLSPYHVLVSEIMLQQTQTKRVSEKFLEFIKKFPDYLSLANSPLEEVLKVWQGLGYNRRAIALRKIAEIIITTYNGKLPESIEILKSFPQIGHNTASSIVTFAFNKPTIFIETNIKIVY
;
A
#
# COMPACT_ATOMS: atom_id res chain seq x y z
N MET A 1 1.34 -0.68 32.42
CA MET A 1 2.39 -0.80 31.38
C MET A 1 2.94 -2.24 31.40
N LYS A 2 2.34 -3.14 30.61
CA LYS A 2 2.91 -4.48 30.33
C LYS A 2 2.80 -4.68 28.82
N LEU A 3 3.90 -4.43 28.12
CA LEU A 3 4.04 -4.73 26.70
C LEU A 3 4.05 -6.25 26.54
N ASN A 4 3.18 -6.72 25.64
CA ASN A 4 2.89 -8.12 25.41
C ASN A 4 4.08 -8.81 24.70
N ARG A 5 4.92 -9.51 25.47
CA ARG A 5 6.17 -10.16 25.02
C ARG A 5 5.97 -11.23 23.93
N GLY A 6 4.73 -11.66 23.68
CA GLY A 6 4.39 -12.62 22.62
C GLY A 6 4.41 -12.03 21.21
N SER A 7 3.97 -10.77 21.02
CA SER A 7 3.91 -10.11 19.70
C SER A 7 5.31 -9.86 19.15
N GLN A 8 6.20 -9.31 19.99
CA GLN A 8 7.58 -9.02 19.60
C GLN A 8 8.39 -10.27 19.20
N ARG A 9 8.05 -11.44 19.75
CA ARG A 9 8.76 -12.69 19.46
C ARG A 9 8.33 -13.32 18.14
N VAL A 10 7.06 -13.19 17.76
CA VAL A 10 6.54 -13.63 16.45
C VAL A 10 7.04 -12.72 15.33
N ASP A 11 7.02 -11.41 15.56
CA ASP A 11 7.52 -10.40 14.62
C ASP A 11 9.04 -10.60 14.36
N PHE A 12 9.82 -10.86 15.40
CA PHE A 12 11.27 -11.10 15.29
C PHE A 12 11.63 -12.41 14.56
N LEU A 13 10.89 -13.51 14.82
CA LEU A 13 11.12 -14.79 14.14
C LEU A 13 10.67 -14.76 12.68
N PHE A 14 9.65 -13.95 12.36
CA PHE A 14 9.20 -13.73 10.99
C PHE A 14 10.19 -12.85 10.20
N GLU A 15 10.71 -11.78 10.80
CA GLU A 15 11.75 -10.94 10.19
C GLU A 15 13.06 -11.70 9.95
N GLN A 16 13.52 -12.54 10.88
CA GLN A 16 14.70 -13.39 10.66
C GLN A 16 14.49 -14.41 9.53
N LYS A 17 13.29 -14.97 9.38
CA LYS A 17 12.97 -15.86 8.26
C LYS A 17 12.95 -15.07 6.94
N LEU A 18 12.39 -13.86 6.93
CA LEU A 18 12.36 -12.95 5.77
C LEU A 18 13.75 -12.46 5.32
N GLU A 19 14.69 -12.24 6.24
CA GLU A 19 16.09 -11.91 5.89
C GLU A 19 16.77 -13.04 5.09
N LYS A 20 16.48 -14.30 5.43
CA LYS A 20 16.95 -15.47 4.68
C LYS A 20 16.39 -15.51 3.25
N PHE A 21 15.19 -14.96 3.05
CA PHE A 21 14.52 -14.80 1.76
C PHE A 21 15.09 -13.65 0.91
N LYS A 22 15.85 -12.68 1.45
CA LYS A 22 16.49 -11.63 0.62
C LYS A 22 17.57 -12.16 -0.33
N LYS A 23 18.13 -13.36 -0.10
CA LYS A 23 19.21 -13.96 -0.90
C LYS A 23 18.77 -14.63 -2.20
N PHE A 24 17.48 -14.93 -2.39
CA PHE A 24 16.98 -15.54 -3.62
C PHE A 24 16.35 -14.46 -4.51
N LYS A 25 17.01 -14.18 -5.64
CA LYS A 25 16.66 -13.16 -6.66
C LYS A 25 15.27 -13.32 -7.31
N LEU A 26 14.43 -14.24 -6.84
CA LEU A 26 13.08 -14.54 -7.33
C LEU A 26 11.96 -14.13 -6.35
N ILE A 27 12.29 -13.69 -5.13
CA ILE A 27 11.32 -13.40 -4.05
C ILE A 27 10.64 -12.04 -4.20
N SER A 28 11.15 -11.24 -5.11
CA SER A 28 10.72 -9.87 -5.29
C SER A 28 9.28 -9.79 -5.86
N LYS A 29 8.89 -10.67 -6.79
CA LYS A 29 7.49 -10.81 -7.24
C LYS A 29 6.60 -11.59 -6.25
N LEU A 30 7.21 -12.21 -5.24
CA LEU A 30 6.60 -13.30 -4.48
C LEU A 30 5.82 -12.84 -3.23
N LEU A 31 6.19 -11.69 -2.65
CA LEU A 31 5.39 -11.04 -1.60
C LEU A 31 4.50 -9.90 -2.12
N PHE A 32 4.73 -9.47 -3.36
CA PHE A 32 4.18 -8.25 -3.95
C PHE A 32 2.67 -8.30 -4.24
N LEU A 33 2.09 -9.49 -4.29
CA LEU A 33 0.64 -9.68 -4.50
C LEU A 33 -0.13 -10.18 -3.30
N ILE A 34 0.55 -10.59 -2.23
CA ILE A 34 -0.15 -11.06 -1.03
C ILE A 34 -0.87 -9.89 -0.32
N VAL A 35 -0.47 -8.67 -0.67
CA VAL A 35 -0.72 -7.49 0.16
C VAL A 35 -1.82 -6.59 -0.42
N VAL A 36 -2.09 -6.61 -1.71
CA VAL A 36 -3.00 -5.61 -2.33
C VAL A 36 -4.36 -6.21 -2.74
N ARG A 37 -4.50 -7.54 -2.67
CA ARG A 37 -5.42 -8.27 -3.56
C ARG A 37 -6.23 -9.37 -2.89
N CYS A 38 -6.28 -9.39 -1.55
CA CYS A 38 -7.23 -10.19 -0.76
C CYS A 38 -8.51 -9.42 -0.39
N ILE A 39 -8.81 -8.39 -1.17
CA ILE A 39 -9.89 -7.40 -1.02
C ILE A 39 -11.32 -7.99 -1.03
N TYR A 40 -11.55 -9.31 -0.97
CA TYR A 40 -12.92 -9.86 -0.95
C TYR A 40 -13.16 -11.06 -0.03
N ILE A 41 -12.30 -11.31 0.95
CA ILE A 41 -12.52 -12.46 1.85
C ILE A 41 -13.55 -12.18 2.96
N THR A 42 -14.07 -10.96 3.11
CA THR A 42 -14.89 -10.65 4.31
C THR A 42 -16.29 -10.10 4.06
N LEU A 43 -16.74 -9.86 2.82
CA LEU A 43 -17.97 -9.06 2.65
C LEU A 43 -19.12 -9.65 1.84
N ASN A 44 -19.12 -10.91 1.38
CA ASN A 44 -20.39 -11.44 0.86
C ASN A 44 -20.61 -12.96 0.76
N ASN A 45 -19.72 -13.86 1.20
CA ASN A 45 -20.09 -15.28 1.43
C ASN A 45 -18.95 -16.02 2.12
N LYS A 46 -19.28 -16.81 3.14
CA LYS A 46 -18.38 -17.52 4.07
C LYS A 46 -17.57 -18.69 3.46
N GLU A 47 -17.45 -18.84 2.13
CA GLU A 47 -17.00 -20.12 1.53
C GLU A 47 -15.99 -20.00 0.39
N ILE A 48 -15.20 -18.93 0.32
CA ILE A 48 -14.17 -18.83 -0.73
C ILE A 48 -12.80 -18.65 -0.10
N PHE A 49 -12.29 -19.74 0.48
CA PHE A 49 -10.83 -19.91 0.54
C PHE A 49 -10.42 -21.31 0.13
N ILE A 50 -9.33 -21.33 -0.63
CA ILE A 50 -9.11 -22.26 -1.74
C ILE A 50 -8.68 -23.62 -1.19
N PRO A 51 -9.56 -24.64 -1.22
CA PRO A 51 -9.25 -25.95 -0.66
C PRO A 51 -7.95 -26.52 -1.22
N ASP A 52 -7.63 -26.21 -2.49
CA ASP A 52 -6.40 -26.66 -3.14
C ASP A 52 -5.12 -26.06 -2.55
N PHE A 53 -5.10 -24.75 -2.26
CA PHE A 53 -3.92 -24.12 -1.64
C PHE A 53 -3.72 -24.63 -0.20
N GLN A 54 -4.78 -24.65 0.61
CA GLN A 54 -4.69 -25.11 2.00
C GLN A 54 -4.26 -26.58 2.07
N ARG A 55 -4.83 -27.46 1.24
CA ARG A 55 -4.41 -28.86 1.14
C ARG A 55 -2.94 -28.98 0.74
N HIS A 56 -2.51 -28.23 -0.27
CA HIS A 56 -1.12 -28.27 -0.74
C HIS A 56 -0.14 -27.73 0.31
N TYR A 57 -0.51 -26.64 1.00
CA TYR A 57 0.31 -26.06 2.07
C TYR A 57 0.42 -26.98 3.29
N ILE A 58 -0.67 -27.58 3.75
CA ILE A 58 -0.65 -28.53 4.89
C ILE A 58 0.21 -29.75 4.54
N LYS A 59 0.13 -30.24 3.29
CA LYS A 59 0.88 -31.42 2.84
C LYS A 59 2.36 -31.14 2.62
N ASN A 60 2.70 -30.03 1.97
CA ASN A 60 4.02 -29.80 1.40
C ASN A 60 4.78 -28.61 2.04
N GLY A 61 4.13 -27.81 2.89
CA GLY A 61 4.69 -26.59 3.46
C GLY A 61 4.86 -25.45 2.44
N LEU A 62 5.63 -24.42 2.82
CA LEU A 62 5.97 -23.26 1.96
C LEU A 62 7.12 -23.60 0.99
N ILE A 63 6.84 -24.46 0.03
CA ILE A 63 7.71 -24.73 -1.13
C ILE A 63 7.31 -23.85 -2.33
N VAL A 64 8.17 -23.82 -3.35
CA VAL A 64 8.00 -22.95 -4.53
C VAL A 64 6.64 -23.19 -5.20
N GLU A 65 6.24 -24.45 -5.32
CA GLU A 65 4.99 -24.90 -5.94
C GLU A 65 3.78 -24.39 -5.15
N THR A 66 3.84 -24.45 -3.81
CA THR A 66 2.79 -23.90 -2.93
C THR A 66 2.64 -22.40 -3.15
N ILE A 67 3.75 -21.68 -3.30
CA ILE A 67 3.73 -20.23 -3.50
C ILE A 67 3.21 -19.87 -4.90
N GLN A 68 3.64 -20.58 -5.94
CA GLN A 68 3.15 -20.40 -7.31
C GLN A 68 1.64 -20.68 -7.41
N LEU A 69 1.15 -21.71 -6.73
CA LEU A 69 -0.27 -22.02 -6.64
C LEU A 69 -1.03 -20.84 -6.01
N PHE A 70 -0.57 -20.34 -4.86
CA PHE A 70 -1.17 -19.17 -4.22
C PHE A 70 -1.22 -17.96 -5.14
N GLN A 71 -0.09 -17.63 -5.78
CA GLN A 71 0.00 -16.50 -6.71
C GLN A 71 -0.99 -16.64 -7.87
N LYS A 72 -1.05 -17.82 -8.51
CA LYS A 72 -1.97 -18.09 -9.62
C LYS A 72 -3.42 -17.82 -9.22
N ILE A 73 -3.81 -18.26 -8.03
CA ILE A 73 -5.17 -18.06 -7.53
C ILE A 73 -5.47 -16.57 -7.34
N ILE A 74 -4.57 -15.82 -6.69
CA ILE A 74 -4.73 -14.38 -6.47
C ILE A 74 -4.76 -13.60 -7.80
N TYR A 75 -3.93 -13.98 -8.77
CA TYR A 75 -3.94 -13.36 -10.09
C TYR A 75 -5.28 -13.56 -10.79
N ASN A 76 -5.72 -14.82 -10.91
CA ASN A 76 -6.97 -15.19 -11.57
C ASN A 76 -8.19 -14.51 -10.95
N TYR A 77 -8.24 -14.46 -9.62
CA TYR A 77 -9.34 -13.82 -8.90
C TYR A 77 -9.49 -12.35 -9.31
N TYR A 78 -8.41 -11.57 -9.26
CA TYR A 78 -8.52 -10.15 -9.62
C TYR A 78 -8.67 -9.91 -11.11
N GLU A 79 -8.13 -10.76 -12.01
CA GLU A 79 -8.49 -10.57 -13.42
C GLU A 79 -9.99 -10.72 -13.63
N SER A 80 -10.65 -11.56 -12.84
CA SER A 80 -12.10 -11.77 -12.89
C SER A 80 -12.91 -10.72 -12.10
N PHE A 81 -12.37 -10.20 -10.99
CA PHE A 81 -13.15 -9.44 -10.00
C PHE A 81 -12.49 -8.10 -9.58
N LYS A 82 -11.48 -7.60 -10.30
CA LYS A 82 -10.85 -6.32 -9.96
C LYS A 82 -11.88 -5.19 -9.96
N ARG A 83 -11.77 -4.37 -8.92
CA ARG A 83 -12.50 -3.11 -8.84
C ARG A 83 -11.68 -2.02 -9.52
N GLU A 84 -12.36 -1.27 -10.37
CA GLU A 84 -11.82 -0.08 -11.02
C GLU A 84 -11.85 1.10 -10.04
N PHE A 85 -10.71 1.76 -9.90
CA PHE A 85 -10.60 2.99 -9.10
C PHE A 85 -9.87 4.06 -9.91
N PRO A 86 -10.26 5.34 -9.79
CA PRO A 86 -9.66 6.42 -10.59
C PRO A 86 -8.16 6.56 -10.33
N PHE A 87 -7.71 6.37 -9.10
CA PHE A 87 -6.30 6.39 -8.71
C PHE A 87 -5.47 5.20 -9.21
N ARG A 88 -6.08 4.23 -9.91
CA ARG A 88 -5.38 3.09 -10.54
C ARG A 88 -5.24 3.22 -12.06
N LYS A 89 -5.94 4.16 -12.72
CA LYS A 89 -5.97 4.26 -14.19
C LYS A 89 -4.70 4.88 -14.76
N ASN A 90 -4.21 5.95 -14.15
CA ASN A 90 -3.01 6.68 -14.57
C ASN A 90 -1.99 6.67 -13.43
N LEU A 91 -1.26 5.57 -13.25
CA LEU A 91 -0.28 5.47 -12.18
C LEU A 91 0.89 6.42 -12.45
N SER A 92 1.08 7.37 -11.54
CA SER A 92 2.25 8.22 -11.45
C SER A 92 2.70 8.29 -9.99
N PRO A 93 3.98 8.58 -9.69
CA PRO A 93 4.43 8.77 -8.31
C PRO A 93 3.58 9.80 -7.53
N TYR A 94 3.10 10.85 -8.22
CA TYR A 94 2.21 11.84 -7.64
C TYR A 94 0.85 11.23 -7.26
N HIS A 95 0.18 10.59 -8.21
CA HIS A 95 -1.13 9.96 -7.98
C HIS A 95 -1.08 8.88 -6.91
N VAL A 96 -0.04 8.05 -6.93
CA VAL A 96 0.18 7.01 -5.92
C VAL A 96 0.31 7.65 -4.53
N LEU A 97 1.21 8.62 -4.35
CA LEU A 97 1.38 9.30 -3.05
C LEU A 97 0.06 9.90 -2.54
N VAL A 98 -0.65 10.66 -3.39
CA VAL A 98 -1.92 11.30 -3.01
C VAL A 98 -2.94 10.25 -2.58
N SER A 99 -3.13 9.20 -3.38
CA SER A 99 -4.10 8.14 -3.08
C SER A 99 -3.76 7.37 -1.81
N GLU A 100 -2.48 7.04 -1.58
CA GLU A 100 -2.03 6.29 -0.40
C GLU A 100 -2.27 7.09 0.89
N ILE A 101 -2.01 8.40 0.89
CA ILE A 101 -2.31 9.26 2.04
C ILE A 101 -3.82 9.40 2.24
N MET A 102 -4.60 9.54 1.16
CA MET A 102 -6.07 9.61 1.24
C MET A 102 -6.71 8.33 1.78
N LEU A 103 -6.19 7.15 1.42
CA LEU A 103 -6.71 5.85 1.84
C LEU A 103 -6.45 5.54 3.33
N GLN A 104 -5.57 6.29 4.01
CA GLN A 104 -5.39 6.15 5.45
C GLN A 104 -6.71 6.45 6.19
N GLN A 105 -7.29 5.44 6.83
CA GLN A 105 -8.51 5.57 7.63
C GLN A 105 -9.72 6.17 6.86
N THR A 106 -9.75 6.04 5.53
CA THR A 106 -10.84 6.54 4.68
C THR A 106 -11.28 5.47 3.68
N GLN A 107 -12.58 5.29 3.50
CA GLN A 107 -13.13 4.28 2.59
C GLN A 107 -12.85 4.62 1.11
N THR A 108 -12.55 3.59 0.32
CA THR A 108 -12.19 3.69 -1.11
C THR A 108 -13.21 4.45 -1.98
N LYS A 109 -14.53 4.29 -1.71
CA LYS A 109 -15.58 5.02 -2.45
C LYS A 109 -15.42 6.53 -2.30
N ARG A 110 -15.30 7.01 -1.06
CA ARG A 110 -15.11 8.44 -0.76
C ARG A 110 -13.79 8.97 -1.30
N VAL A 111 -12.72 8.18 -1.21
CA VAL A 111 -11.43 8.55 -1.81
C VAL A 111 -11.54 8.65 -3.33
N SER A 112 -12.30 7.79 -3.99
CA SER A 112 -12.43 7.81 -5.46
C SER A 112 -13.00 9.13 -5.97
N GLU A 113 -14.06 9.62 -5.33
CA GLU A 113 -14.68 10.91 -5.65
C GLU A 113 -13.71 12.07 -5.38
N LYS A 114 -13.15 12.11 -4.17
CA LYS A 114 -12.26 13.21 -3.74
C LYS A 114 -10.91 13.24 -4.43
N PHE A 115 -10.38 12.09 -4.83
CA PHE A 115 -9.13 12.00 -5.55
C PHE A 115 -9.22 12.76 -6.87
N LEU A 116 -10.31 12.58 -7.63
CA LEU A 116 -10.50 13.27 -8.92
C LEU A 116 -10.59 14.80 -8.75
N GLU A 117 -11.33 15.28 -7.75
CA GLU A 117 -11.38 16.72 -7.42
C GLU A 117 -9.98 17.26 -7.05
N PHE A 118 -9.24 16.50 -6.25
CA PHE A 118 -7.93 16.90 -5.74
C PHE A 118 -6.89 17.01 -6.85
N ILE A 119 -6.74 15.96 -7.68
CA ILE A 119 -5.75 15.99 -8.77
C ILE A 119 -6.14 16.95 -9.89
N LYS A 120 -7.43 17.29 -10.04
CA LYS A 120 -7.85 18.33 -10.98
C LYS A 120 -7.39 19.72 -10.52
N LYS A 121 -7.49 20.01 -9.22
CA LYS A 121 -7.09 21.30 -8.65
C LYS A 121 -5.59 21.40 -8.42
N PHE A 122 -4.95 20.30 -8.04
CA PHE A 122 -3.50 20.18 -7.81
C PHE A 122 -2.97 19.05 -8.70
N PRO A 123 -2.61 19.31 -9.97
CA PRO A 123 -2.21 18.25 -10.90
C PRO A 123 -0.83 17.63 -10.64
N ASP A 124 0.00 18.28 -9.82
CA ASP A 124 1.39 17.85 -9.57
C ASP A 124 1.92 18.30 -8.21
N TYR A 125 3.18 17.96 -7.91
CA TYR A 125 3.83 18.38 -6.66
C TYR A 125 3.99 19.91 -6.58
N LEU A 126 4.25 20.59 -7.69
CA LEU A 126 4.56 22.01 -7.70
C LEU A 126 3.32 22.85 -7.37
N SER A 127 2.22 22.57 -8.06
CA SER A 127 0.90 23.16 -7.81
C SER A 127 0.45 22.91 -6.37
N LEU A 128 0.62 21.69 -5.84
CA LEU A 128 0.26 21.37 -4.47
C LEU A 128 1.15 22.12 -3.45
N ALA A 129 2.46 22.15 -3.65
CA ALA A 129 3.41 22.83 -2.76
C ALA A 129 3.16 24.35 -2.69
N ASN A 130 2.87 24.97 -3.84
CA ASN A 130 2.66 26.42 -3.95
C ASN A 130 1.25 26.87 -3.54
N SER A 131 0.31 25.94 -3.36
CA SER A 131 -1.07 26.30 -3.01
C SER A 131 -1.19 26.80 -1.57
N PRO A 132 -2.08 27.76 -1.28
CA PRO A 132 -2.43 28.13 0.09
C PRO A 132 -2.97 26.92 0.85
N LEU A 133 -2.60 26.78 2.13
CA LEU A 133 -3.04 25.64 2.95
C LEU A 133 -4.58 25.59 3.06
N GLU A 134 -5.24 26.75 3.13
CA GLU A 134 -6.70 26.85 3.17
C GLU A 134 -7.36 26.20 1.93
N GLU A 135 -6.82 26.43 0.73
CA GLU A 135 -7.34 25.79 -0.49
C GLU A 135 -7.20 24.27 -0.44
N VAL A 136 -6.04 23.77 0.03
CA VAL A 136 -5.81 22.33 0.18
C VAL A 136 -6.81 21.73 1.17
N LEU A 137 -7.05 22.39 2.31
CA LEU A 137 -8.02 21.94 3.30
C LEU A 137 -9.45 21.98 2.79
N LYS A 138 -9.81 22.98 1.98
CA LYS A 138 -11.12 23.11 1.35
C LYS A 138 -11.41 21.93 0.41
N VAL A 139 -10.46 21.55 -0.44
CA VAL A 139 -10.63 20.39 -1.32
C VAL A 139 -10.62 19.07 -0.52
N TRP A 140 -9.82 19.00 0.55
CA TRP A 140 -9.74 17.84 1.45
C TRP A 140 -11.00 17.62 2.30
N GLN A 141 -11.85 18.63 2.44
CA GLN A 141 -13.04 18.57 3.29
C GLN A 141 -13.89 17.33 2.99
N GLY A 142 -14.29 16.62 4.06
CA GLY A 142 -15.05 15.36 3.98
C GLY A 142 -14.20 14.09 4.05
N LEU A 143 -12.87 14.16 3.81
CA LEU A 143 -11.97 13.01 4.00
C LEU A 143 -11.61 12.74 5.48
N GLY A 144 -11.78 13.74 6.35
CA GLY A 144 -11.39 13.66 7.76
C GLY A 144 -9.88 13.72 7.98
N TYR A 145 -9.45 13.83 9.24
CA TYR A 145 -8.04 13.93 9.66
C TYR A 145 -7.22 14.94 8.83
N ASN A 146 -7.54 16.23 8.92
CA ASN A 146 -6.90 17.32 8.18
C ASN A 146 -5.36 17.35 8.27
N ARG A 147 -4.79 16.80 9.35
CA ARG A 147 -3.33 16.59 9.47
C ARG A 147 -2.69 15.86 8.27
N ARG A 148 -3.44 14.99 7.59
CA ARG A 148 -2.99 14.28 6.39
C ARG A 148 -2.86 15.21 5.19
N ALA A 149 -3.79 16.14 5.02
CA ALA A 149 -3.72 17.16 3.98
C ALA A 149 -2.51 18.08 4.19
N ILE A 150 -2.30 18.51 5.45
CA ILE A 150 -1.15 19.33 5.86
C ILE A 150 0.15 18.58 5.56
N ALA A 151 0.24 17.30 5.96
CA ALA A 151 1.40 16.46 5.68
C ALA A 151 1.63 16.27 4.19
N LEU A 152 0.58 16.00 3.41
CA LEU A 152 0.70 15.80 1.96
C LEU A 152 1.22 17.04 1.24
N ARG A 153 0.73 18.23 1.61
CA ARG A 153 1.29 19.51 1.13
C ARG A 153 2.75 19.67 1.52
N LYS A 154 3.10 19.36 2.78
CA LYS A 154 4.48 19.44 3.26
C LYS A 154 5.42 18.48 2.52
N ILE A 155 4.95 17.28 2.19
CA ILE A 155 5.69 16.32 1.36
C ILE A 155 5.93 16.89 -0.04
N ALA A 156 4.92 17.52 -0.65
CA ALA A 156 5.08 18.15 -1.95
C ALA A 156 6.15 19.26 -1.91
N GLU A 157 6.15 20.10 -0.87
CA GLU A 157 7.21 21.10 -0.63
C GLU A 157 8.60 20.44 -0.54
N ILE A 158 8.75 19.37 0.25
CA ILE A 158 10.01 18.62 0.39
C ILE A 158 10.47 18.05 -0.97
N ILE A 159 9.55 17.45 -1.73
CA ILE A 159 9.86 16.86 -3.04
C ILE A 159 10.37 17.92 -4.03
N ILE A 160 9.73 19.10 -4.07
CA ILE A 160 10.14 20.19 -4.93
C ILE A 160 11.50 20.75 -4.51
N THR A 161 11.67 21.04 -3.22
CA THR A 161 12.85 21.76 -2.71
C THR A 161 14.09 20.90 -2.53
N THR A 162 13.92 19.64 -2.12
CA THR A 162 15.05 18.75 -1.74
C THR A 162 15.34 17.69 -2.80
N TYR A 163 14.32 17.27 -3.55
CA TYR A 163 14.43 16.16 -4.51
C TYR A 163 14.13 16.58 -5.95
N ASN A 164 14.21 17.89 -6.25
CA ASN A 164 14.04 18.48 -7.59
C ASN A 164 12.77 17.98 -8.31
N GLY A 165 11.65 17.90 -7.58
CA GLY A 165 10.35 17.49 -8.09
C GLY A 165 10.20 15.99 -8.33
N LYS A 166 11.17 15.16 -7.91
CA LYS A 166 11.12 13.69 -8.07
C LYS A 166 10.89 13.02 -6.72
N LEU A 167 9.86 12.17 -6.66
CA LEU A 167 9.62 11.34 -5.47
C LEU A 167 10.78 10.34 -5.30
N PRO A 168 11.42 10.26 -4.11
CA PRO A 168 12.47 9.28 -3.89
C PRO A 168 11.90 7.85 -3.85
N GLU A 169 12.65 6.91 -4.42
CA GLU A 169 12.31 5.49 -4.46
C GLU A 169 12.85 4.68 -3.27
N SER A 170 13.46 5.35 -2.30
CA SER A 170 13.98 4.73 -1.07
C SER A 170 12.93 4.71 0.02
N ILE A 171 12.61 3.52 0.54
CA ILE A 171 11.70 3.33 1.67
C ILE A 171 12.18 4.12 2.89
N GLU A 172 13.49 4.11 3.17
CA GLU A 172 14.06 4.81 4.33
C GLU A 172 13.93 6.33 4.21
N ILE A 173 14.10 6.87 3.01
CA ILE A 173 13.85 8.30 2.77
C ILE A 173 12.36 8.61 2.92
N LEU A 174 11.48 7.81 2.31
CA LEU A 174 10.04 8.03 2.40
C LEU A 174 9.51 7.94 3.83
N LYS A 175 10.08 7.08 4.69
CA LYS A 175 9.73 7.01 6.12
C LYS A 175 10.06 8.28 6.91
N SER A 176 10.99 9.11 6.42
CA SER A 176 11.29 10.41 7.04
C SER A 176 10.21 11.46 6.77
N PHE A 177 9.33 11.21 5.79
CA PHE A 177 8.28 12.15 5.42
C PHE A 177 7.11 12.11 6.41
N PRO A 178 6.42 13.24 6.66
CA PRO A 178 5.32 13.29 7.61
C PRO A 178 4.18 12.37 7.19
N GLN A 179 3.58 11.65 8.14
CA GLN A 179 2.48 10.70 7.91
C GLN A 179 2.81 9.50 7.00
N ILE A 180 4.09 9.24 6.69
CA ILE A 180 4.52 8.05 5.95
C ILE A 180 5.22 7.07 6.92
N GLY A 181 4.51 6.00 7.26
CA GLY A 181 5.10 4.84 7.96
C GLY A 181 5.68 3.81 6.99
N HIS A 182 6.30 2.75 7.53
CA HIS A 182 6.89 1.66 6.74
C HIS A 182 5.93 1.09 5.68
N ASN A 183 4.70 0.75 6.06
CA ASN A 183 3.73 0.19 5.13
C ASN A 183 3.38 1.14 3.98
N THR A 184 3.17 2.43 4.27
CA THR A 184 2.88 3.42 3.24
C THR A 184 4.09 3.67 2.34
N ALA A 185 5.31 3.73 2.89
CA ALA A 185 6.53 3.86 2.10
C ALA A 185 6.74 2.67 1.15
N SER A 186 6.59 1.45 1.64
CA SER A 186 6.63 0.22 0.83
C SER A 186 5.54 0.20 -0.24
N SER A 187 4.29 0.57 0.11
CA SER A 187 3.18 0.69 -0.84
C SER A 187 3.46 1.69 -1.96
N ILE A 188 3.99 2.87 -1.61
CA ILE A 188 4.42 3.87 -2.60
C ILE A 188 5.49 3.29 -3.52
N VAL A 189 6.54 2.67 -2.97
CA VAL A 189 7.63 2.12 -3.79
C VAL A 189 7.14 1.01 -4.71
N THR A 190 6.22 0.20 -4.20
CA THR A 190 5.51 -0.85 -4.93
C THR A 190 4.80 -0.27 -6.15
N PHE A 191 3.88 0.67 -5.95
CA PHE A 191 3.00 1.12 -7.04
C PHE A 191 3.59 2.20 -7.92
N ALA A 192 4.38 3.12 -7.34
CA ALA A 192 4.95 4.25 -8.08
C ALA A 192 6.12 3.82 -8.96
N PHE A 193 6.93 2.86 -8.50
CA PHE A 193 8.18 2.46 -9.17
C PHE A 193 8.16 1.01 -9.66
N ASN A 194 7.03 0.31 -9.50
CA ASN A 194 6.90 -1.11 -9.81
C ASN A 194 8.01 -1.96 -9.17
N LYS A 195 8.45 -1.55 -7.96
CA LYS A 195 9.57 -2.17 -7.27
C LYS A 195 9.07 -3.13 -6.21
N PRO A 196 9.57 -4.36 -6.20
CA PRO A 196 9.15 -5.39 -5.27
C PRO A 196 9.46 -5.03 -3.80
N THR A 197 8.44 -4.77 -2.99
CA THR A 197 8.59 -4.52 -1.55
C THR A 197 7.56 -5.29 -0.72
N ILE A 198 7.74 -5.27 0.60
CA ILE A 198 6.91 -5.96 1.57
C ILE A 198 6.22 -4.91 2.44
N PHE A 199 4.90 -5.04 2.60
CA PHE A 199 4.13 -4.30 3.61
C PHE A 199 2.95 -5.14 4.09
N ILE A 200 2.45 -4.87 5.28
CA ILE A 200 1.28 -5.57 5.83
C ILE A 200 0.31 -4.54 6.42
N GLU A 201 -0.65 -4.13 5.61
CA GLU A 201 -1.84 -3.39 6.04
C GLU A 201 -2.92 -4.29 6.68
N THR A 202 -3.90 -3.67 7.33
CA THR A 202 -4.93 -4.31 8.15
C THR A 202 -5.74 -5.38 7.41
N ASN A 203 -6.17 -5.17 6.16
CA ASN A 203 -6.94 -6.17 5.43
C ASN A 203 -6.10 -7.39 5.04
N ILE A 204 -4.78 -7.26 4.97
CA ILE A 204 -3.88 -8.40 4.77
C ILE A 204 -3.72 -9.21 6.05
N LYS A 205 -3.63 -8.53 7.20
CA LYS A 205 -3.54 -9.22 8.50
C LYS A 205 -4.72 -10.15 8.76
N ILE A 206 -5.87 -9.92 8.12
CA ILE A 206 -7.08 -10.75 8.27
C ILE A 206 -7.00 -12.03 7.43
N VAL A 207 -6.09 -12.10 6.46
CA VAL A 207 -5.93 -13.24 5.54
C VAL A 207 -4.85 -14.22 6.04
N TYR A 208 -3.89 -13.70 6.80
CA TYR A 208 -2.88 -14.47 7.51
C TYR A 208 -3.42 -14.99 8.86
#